data_AF-A0A925LV28-F1
#
_entry.id   AF-A0A925LV28-F1
#
_cell.length_a   1.000
_cell.length_b   1.000
_cell.length_c   1.000
_cell.angle_alpha   90.00
_cell.angle_beta   90.00
_cell.angle_gamma   90.00
#
_symmetry.space_group_name_H-M   'P 1'
#
loop_
_entity.id
_entity.type
_entity.pdbx_description
1 polymer ?
#
loop_
_entity_poly.entity_id
_entity_poly.type
_entity_poly.pdbx_seq_one_letter_code
_entity_poly.pdbx_strand_id
1 'polypeptide(L)'
;MADQNHNPERDEIEGTEDPQTAELVAYLDGELPEQDADRVEQLLLTNPPLRRNAETLDRTWQLLSSLEEATASGEFTQKTLASISTVSHESEVDRATARRWSLRKNFPWSVITRGMIWCMAGFFACSAGLLLSRQARRERTDPTDVQLLEDLELYRQYPKLWRIPDVEFLREVSDNSKASPVSEERP
;
A
#
# COMPACT_ATOMS: atom_id res chain seq x y z
N MET A 1 9.45 38.36 4.42
CA MET A 1 8.65 37.66 5.44
C MET A 1 9.06 36.21 5.37
N ALA A 2 9.53 35.68 6.49
CA ALA A 2 10.23 34.41 6.60
C ALA A 2 9.32 33.22 6.29
N ASP A 3 9.89 32.21 5.62
CA ASP A 3 9.64 30.82 6.01
C ASP A 3 10.98 30.07 5.99
N GLN A 4 11.65 30.16 7.13
CA GLN A 4 12.77 29.31 7.51
C GLN A 4 12.18 27.98 7.96
N ASN A 5 12.12 26.98 7.08
CA ASN A 5 11.93 25.57 7.47
C ASN A 5 12.33 24.60 6.35
N HIS A 6 13.32 24.95 5.53
CA HIS A 6 14.04 23.92 4.77
C HIS A 6 15.01 23.26 5.73
N ASN A 7 14.63 22.10 6.26
CA ASN A 7 15.49 21.25 7.06
C ASN A 7 16.30 20.36 6.10
N PRO A 8 17.57 20.66 5.81
CA PRO A 8 18.37 19.91 4.85
C PRO A 8 18.72 18.49 5.34
N GLU A 9 18.46 18.16 6.60
CA GLU A 9 18.83 16.87 7.20
C GLU A 9 17.91 15.69 6.82
N ARG A 10 16.79 15.91 6.11
CA ARG A 10 15.82 14.82 5.83
C ARG A 10 16.04 14.09 4.51
N ASP A 11 16.87 14.62 3.62
CA ASP A 11 17.06 14.06 2.28
C ASP A 11 18.38 13.27 2.11
N GLU A 12 19.20 13.12 3.16
CA GLU A 12 20.49 12.41 3.10
C GLU A 12 20.44 10.93 3.54
N ILE A 13 19.26 10.36 3.82
CA ILE A 13 19.11 8.93 4.16
C ILE A 13 18.69 8.10 2.94
N GLU A 14 19.14 8.47 1.73
CA GLU A 14 19.05 7.65 0.52
C GLU A 14 20.42 6.98 0.27
N GLY A 15 20.67 5.90 1.00
CA GLY A 15 21.33 4.68 0.49
C GLY A 15 22.55 4.79 -0.44
N THR A 16 23.47 5.75 -0.27
CA THR A 16 24.87 5.48 -0.58
C THR A 16 25.44 4.67 0.56
N GLU A 17 25.10 3.38 0.61
CA GLU A 17 25.79 2.44 1.47
C GLU A 17 27.25 2.45 1.02
N ASP A 18 28.10 3.13 1.78
CA ASP A 18 29.54 3.07 1.57
C ASP A 18 29.93 1.60 1.58
N PRO A 19 30.49 1.05 0.48
CA PRO A 19 30.81 -0.36 0.37
C PRO A 19 31.74 -0.83 1.50
N GLN A 20 32.55 0.07 2.07
CA GLN A 20 33.38 -0.25 3.23
C GLN A 20 32.55 -0.47 4.51
N THR A 21 31.46 0.28 4.66
CA THR A 21 30.55 0.15 5.81
C THR A 21 29.72 -1.13 5.69
N ALA A 22 29.21 -1.44 4.49
CA ALA A 22 28.48 -2.70 4.23
C ALA A 22 29.37 -3.93 4.49
N GLU A 23 30.63 -3.90 4.03
CA GLU A 23 31.61 -4.95 4.30
C GLU A 23 31.94 -5.10 5.80
N LEU A 24 32.03 -3.99 6.53
CA LEU A 24 32.24 -4.02 7.99
C LEU A 24 31.04 -4.61 8.74
N VAL A 25 29.82 -4.29 8.31
CA VAL A 25 28.59 -4.85 8.89
C VAL A 25 28.53 -6.35 8.63
N ALA A 26 28.79 -6.78 7.40
CA ALA A 26 28.85 -8.20 7.02
C ALA A 26 29.97 -8.98 7.76
N TYR A 27 31.06 -8.31 8.12
CA TYR A 27 32.08 -8.90 8.99
C TYR A 27 31.58 -9.06 10.43
N LEU A 28 30.84 -8.07 10.96
CA LEU A 28 30.35 -8.07 12.34
C LEU A 28 29.18 -9.05 12.57
N ASP A 29 28.33 -9.27 11.57
CA ASP A 29 27.24 -10.26 11.63
C ASP A 29 27.68 -11.69 11.28
N GLY A 30 28.87 -11.84 10.67
CA GLY A 30 29.45 -13.12 10.28
C GLY A 30 28.98 -13.64 8.92
N GLU A 31 28.31 -12.81 8.10
CA GLU A 31 27.87 -13.16 6.73
C GLU A 31 29.03 -13.07 5.71
N LEU A 32 30.20 -12.56 6.10
CA LEU A 32 31.36 -12.46 5.23
C LEU A 32 32.05 -13.83 5.01
N PRO A 33 32.38 -14.22 3.75
CA PRO A 33 33.14 -15.43 3.49
C PRO A 33 34.51 -15.44 4.21
N GLU A 34 34.98 -16.62 4.61
CA GLU A 34 36.21 -16.78 5.43
C GLU A 34 37.44 -16.06 4.84
N GLN A 35 37.63 -16.13 3.51
CA GLN A 35 38.74 -15.45 2.83
C GLN A 35 38.66 -13.91 2.91
N ASP A 36 37.45 -13.36 2.88
CA ASP A 36 37.20 -11.94 3.00
C ASP A 36 37.24 -11.48 4.47
N ALA A 37 36.80 -12.33 5.40
CA ALA A 37 36.92 -12.10 6.84
C ALA A 37 38.37 -11.95 7.28
N ASP A 38 39.26 -12.85 6.85
CA ASP A 38 40.70 -12.77 7.11
C ASP A 38 41.31 -11.46 6.59
N ARG A 39 40.89 -11.03 5.40
CA ARG A 39 41.34 -9.76 4.81
C ARG A 39 40.86 -8.57 5.64
N VAL A 40 39.59 -8.53 6.03
CA VAL A 40 39.03 -7.45 6.85
C VAL A 40 39.70 -7.41 8.22
N GLU A 41 39.99 -8.56 8.83
CA GLU A 41 40.73 -8.64 10.10
C GLU A 41 42.12 -7.99 9.99
N GLN A 42 42.88 -8.30 8.93
CA GLN A 42 44.18 -7.67 8.67
C GLN A 42 44.05 -6.14 8.45
N LEU A 43 42.99 -5.69 7.78
CA LEU A 43 42.71 -4.26 7.61
C LEU A 43 42.39 -3.59 8.95
N LEU A 44 41.61 -4.23 9.83
CA LEU A 44 41.29 -3.72 11.17
C LEU A 44 42.52 -3.61 12.07
N LEU A 45 43.53 -4.47 11.91
CA LEU A 45 44.80 -4.38 12.63
C LEU A 45 45.60 -3.15 12.21
N THR A 46 45.65 -2.89 10.91
CA THR A 46 46.52 -1.87 10.30
C THR A 46 45.87 -0.48 10.18
N ASN A 47 44.54 -0.40 10.26
CA ASN A 47 43.77 0.82 10.06
C ASN A 47 43.00 1.25 11.33
N PRO A 48 43.57 2.13 12.18
CA PRO A 48 42.93 2.60 13.40
C PRO A 48 41.55 3.27 13.22
N PRO A 49 41.30 4.14 12.22
CA PRO A 49 39.96 4.72 12.04
C PRO A 49 38.92 3.67 11.63
N LEU A 50 39.28 2.69 10.79
CA LEU A 50 38.37 1.60 10.41
C LEU A 50 37.98 0.75 11.63
N ARG A 51 38.93 0.45 12.51
CA ARG A 51 38.67 -0.25 13.77
C ARG A 51 37.72 0.50 14.68
N ARG A 52 37.87 1.82 14.83
CA ARG A 52 36.92 2.64 15.60
C ARG A 52 35.51 2.62 15.01
N ASN A 53 35.39 2.54 13.69
CA ASN A 53 34.09 2.42 13.03
C ASN A 53 33.43 1.07 13.40
N ALA A 54 34.18 -0.03 13.29
CA ALA A 54 33.71 -1.36 13.70
C ALA A 54 33.27 -1.41 15.17
N GLU A 55 34.08 -0.85 16.08
CA GLU A 55 33.75 -0.75 17.51
C GLU A 55 32.48 0.07 17.78
N THR A 56 32.24 1.11 16.97
CA THR A 56 31.05 1.97 17.11
C THR A 56 29.80 1.24 16.65
N LEU A 57 29.87 0.52 15.53
CA LEU A 57 28.77 -0.33 15.05
C LEU A 57 28.45 -1.44 16.05
N ASP A 58 29.45 -2.17 16.52
CA ASP A 58 29.31 -3.24 17.52
C ASP A 58 28.65 -2.72 18.81
N ARG A 59 29.12 -1.60 19.36
CA ARG A 59 28.49 -0.97 20.53
C ARG A 59 27.03 -0.58 20.28
N THR A 60 26.72 -0.08 19.09
CA THR A 60 25.35 0.33 18.73
C THR A 60 24.42 -0.88 18.69
N TRP A 61 24.87 -2.01 18.12
CA TRP A 61 24.15 -3.27 18.16
C TRP A 61 23.96 -3.81 19.58
N GLN A 62 24.98 -3.72 20.43
CA GLN A 62 24.85 -4.08 21.84
C GLN A 62 23.79 -3.22 22.56
N LEU A 63 23.75 -1.91 22.31
CA LEU A 63 22.71 -1.05 22.87
C LEU A 63 21.31 -1.41 22.35
N LEU A 64 21.16 -1.71 21.06
CA LEU A 64 19.90 -2.20 20.50
C LEU A 64 19.45 -3.51 21.15
N SER A 65 20.39 -4.43 21.41
CA SER A 65 20.11 -5.69 22.10
C SER A 65 19.73 -5.51 23.57
N SER A 66 20.09 -4.37 24.17
CA SER A 66 19.76 -4.05 25.55
C SER A 66 18.35 -3.45 25.73
N LEU A 67 17.63 -3.19 24.63
CA LEU A 67 16.26 -2.71 24.71
C LEU A 67 15.37 -3.78 25.36
N GLU A 68 14.56 -3.33 26.32
CA GLU A 68 13.55 -4.18 26.95
C GLU A 68 12.53 -4.67 25.93
N GLU A 69 12.21 -5.94 25.99
CA GLU A 69 11.25 -6.54 25.06
C GLU A 69 9.84 -6.01 25.37
N ALA A 70 9.26 -5.29 24.42
CA ALA A 70 7.93 -4.72 24.57
C ALA A 70 6.89 -5.85 24.63
N THR A 71 6.42 -6.17 25.83
CA THR A 71 5.36 -7.17 26.02
C THR A 71 4.02 -6.61 25.54
N ALA A 72 3.41 -7.27 24.56
CA ALA A 72 2.06 -6.91 24.12
C ALA A 72 1.07 -7.08 25.28
N SER A 73 0.25 -6.06 25.54
CA SER A 73 -0.79 -6.15 26.57
C SER A 73 -1.81 -7.24 26.19
N GLY A 74 -2.35 -7.94 27.19
CA GLY A 74 -3.39 -8.95 26.95
C GLY A 74 -4.61 -8.39 26.20
N GLU A 75 -4.90 -7.09 26.36
CA GLU A 75 -5.94 -6.37 25.63
C GLU A 75 -5.64 -6.28 24.12
N PHE A 76 -4.39 -6.01 23.73
CA PHE A 76 -3.98 -5.97 22.32
C PHE A 76 -4.20 -7.33 21.65
N THR A 77 -3.82 -8.42 22.32
CA THR A 77 -4.04 -9.79 21.83
C THR A 77 -5.53 -10.11 21.70
N GLN A 78 -6.34 -9.75 22.68
CA GLN A 78 -7.80 -9.93 22.63
C GLN A 78 -8.44 -9.14 21.49
N LYS A 79 -8.04 -7.89 21.29
CA LYS A 79 -8.54 -7.04 20.20
C LYS A 79 -8.13 -7.57 18.83
N THR A 80 -6.92 -8.11 18.70
CA THR A 80 -6.44 -8.74 17.46
C THR A 80 -7.22 -10.01 17.15
N LEU A 81 -7.43 -10.89 18.14
CA LEU A 81 -8.25 -12.10 17.98
C LEU A 81 -9.71 -11.77 17.66
N ALA A 82 -10.29 -10.75 18.29
CA ALA A 82 -11.63 -10.28 18.00
C ALA A 82 -11.75 -9.75 16.56
N SER A 83 -10.74 -9.01 16.07
CA SER A 83 -10.71 -8.54 14.68
C SER A 83 -10.70 -9.71 13.69
N ILE A 84 -9.87 -10.73 13.92
CA ILE A 84 -9.80 -11.93 13.06
C ILE A 84 -11.12 -12.72 13.08
N SER A 85 -11.77 -12.85 14.23
CA SER A 85 -13.05 -13.57 14.35
C SER A 85 -14.21 -12.83 13.69
N THR A 86 -14.22 -11.50 13.73
CA THR A 86 -15.25 -10.69 13.03
C THR A 86 -15.19 -10.87 11.51
N VAL A 87 -14.00 -10.91 10.90
CA VAL A 87 -13.83 -11.17 9.46
C VAL A 87 -14.29 -12.58 9.08
N SER A 88 -14.12 -13.55 9.97
CA SER A 88 -14.53 -14.94 9.72
C SER A 88 -16.06 -15.11 9.77
N HIS A 89 -16.73 -14.43 10.71
CA HIS A 89 -18.19 -14.54 10.89
C HIS A 89 -19.02 -13.84 9.82
N GLU A 90 -18.49 -12.80 9.17
CA GLU A 90 -19.21 -12.10 8.08
C GLU A 90 -19.52 -13.06 6.90
N SER A 91 -18.64 -14.05 6.66
CA SER A 91 -18.82 -15.06 5.61
C SER A 91 -19.96 -16.08 5.88
N GLU A 92 -20.30 -16.33 7.15
CA GLU A 92 -21.38 -17.25 7.52
C GLU A 92 -22.75 -16.56 7.60
N VAL A 93 -22.78 -15.30 8.04
CA VAL A 93 -24.02 -14.52 8.14
C VAL A 93 -24.62 -14.25 6.76
N ASP A 94 -23.79 -14.01 5.75
CA ASP A 94 -24.24 -13.86 4.35
C ASP A 94 -24.85 -15.16 3.78
N ARG A 95 -24.36 -16.33 4.20
CA ARG A 95 -24.95 -17.62 3.80
C ARG A 95 -26.24 -17.94 4.56
N ALA A 96 -26.36 -17.52 5.82
CA ALA A 96 -27.55 -17.75 6.64
C ALA A 96 -28.74 -16.84 6.25
N THR A 97 -28.47 -15.59 5.84
CA THR A 97 -29.50 -14.66 5.38
C THR A 97 -30.06 -15.04 4.01
N ALA A 98 -29.23 -15.55 3.09
CA ALA A 98 -29.67 -16.06 1.79
C ALA A 98 -30.63 -17.27 1.90
N ARG A 99 -30.48 -18.11 2.93
CA ARG A 99 -31.32 -19.31 3.12
C ARG A 99 -32.69 -19.02 3.74
N ARG A 100 -32.85 -17.88 4.44
CA ARG A 100 -34.09 -17.55 5.18
C ARG A 100 -35.20 -16.97 4.30
N TRP A 101 -34.88 -16.56 3.06
CA TRP A 101 -35.87 -16.03 2.11
C TRP A 101 -36.56 -17.10 1.25
N SER A 102 -36.20 -18.38 1.40
CA SER A 102 -36.76 -19.48 0.57
C SER A 102 -38.08 -20.09 1.09
N LEU A 103 -38.60 -19.70 2.26
CA LEU A 103 -39.71 -20.43 2.89
C LEU A 103 -40.84 -19.51 3.35
N ARG A 104 -41.68 -19.06 2.41
CA ARG A 104 -43.07 -18.69 2.73
C ARG A 104 -44.00 -18.76 1.51
N LYS A 105 -44.39 -19.99 1.13
CA LYS A 105 -45.29 -20.28 -0.01
C LYS A 105 -46.79 -20.21 0.32
N ASN A 106 -47.20 -19.71 1.49
CA ASN A 106 -48.62 -19.59 1.87
C ASN A 106 -48.99 -18.15 2.28
N PHE A 107 -48.59 -17.15 1.49
CA PHE A 107 -49.02 -15.78 1.74
C PHE A 107 -50.35 -15.52 1.00
N PRO A 108 -51.44 -15.14 1.69
CA PRO A 108 -52.75 -15.00 1.07
C PRO A 108 -52.70 -13.89 0.01
N TRP A 109 -53.19 -14.21 -1.19
CA TRP A 109 -53.09 -13.37 -2.40
C TRP A 109 -53.72 -11.98 -2.23
N SER A 110 -54.61 -11.80 -1.24
CA SER A 110 -55.20 -10.52 -0.84
C SER A 110 -54.22 -9.53 -0.20
N VAL A 111 -53.11 -10.02 0.39
CA VAL A 111 -52.04 -9.18 0.96
C VAL A 111 -51.01 -8.84 -0.11
N ILE A 112 -50.90 -9.68 -1.14
CA ILE A 112 -50.03 -9.44 -2.30
C ILE A 112 -50.57 -8.28 -3.15
N THR A 113 -51.89 -8.18 -3.39
CA THR A 113 -52.44 -7.06 -4.19
C THR A 113 -52.37 -5.72 -3.46
N ARG A 114 -52.63 -5.68 -2.15
CA ARG A 114 -52.43 -4.48 -1.31
C ARG A 114 -50.96 -4.10 -1.19
N GLY A 115 -50.08 -5.09 -1.02
CA GLY A 115 -48.63 -4.89 -0.99
C GLY A 115 -48.09 -4.40 -2.33
N MET A 116 -48.59 -4.91 -3.46
CA MET A 116 -48.12 -4.52 -4.79
C MET A 116 -48.44 -3.07 -5.13
N ILE A 117 -49.58 -2.54 -4.68
CA ILE A 117 -49.93 -1.12 -4.85
C ILE A 117 -48.97 -0.23 -4.05
N TRP A 118 -48.64 -0.59 -2.80
CA TRP A 118 -47.68 0.15 -1.98
C TRP A 118 -46.23 0.00 -2.47
N CYS A 119 -45.85 -1.19 -2.94
CA CYS A 119 -44.54 -1.43 -3.53
C CYS A 119 -44.38 -0.70 -4.87
N MET A 120 -45.41 -0.64 -5.73
CA MET A 120 -45.35 0.17 -6.95
C MET A 120 -45.24 1.66 -6.62
N ALA A 121 -46.01 2.18 -5.67
CA ALA A 121 -45.91 3.57 -5.27
C ALA A 121 -44.51 3.90 -4.69
N GLY A 122 -43.96 3.02 -3.84
CA GLY A 122 -42.60 3.16 -3.31
C GLY A 122 -41.51 3.01 -4.38
N PHE A 123 -41.70 2.10 -5.34
CA PHE A 123 -40.76 1.91 -6.44
C PHE A 123 -40.77 3.10 -7.40
N PHE A 124 -41.94 3.65 -7.73
CA PHE A 124 -42.07 4.86 -8.55
C PHE A 124 -41.47 6.08 -7.84
N ALA A 125 -41.67 6.22 -6.52
CA ALA A 125 -41.06 7.28 -5.73
C ALA A 125 -39.52 7.13 -5.67
N CYS A 126 -39.00 5.91 -5.47
CA CYS A 126 -37.56 5.65 -5.49
C CYS A 126 -36.96 5.84 -6.90
N SER A 127 -37.62 5.38 -7.96
CA SER A 127 -37.12 5.53 -9.32
C SER A 127 -37.12 7.00 -9.76
N ALA A 128 -38.19 7.74 -9.46
CA ALA A 128 -38.23 9.18 -9.71
C ALA A 128 -37.19 9.93 -8.86
N GLY A 129 -37.05 9.57 -7.58
CA GLY A 129 -36.04 10.14 -6.69
C GLY A 129 -34.61 9.87 -7.14
N LEU A 130 -34.30 8.66 -7.63
CA LEU A 130 -32.98 8.31 -8.16
C LEU A 130 -32.69 9.01 -9.48
N LEU A 131 -33.68 9.17 -10.36
CA LEU A 131 -33.50 9.92 -11.60
C LEU A 131 -33.28 11.41 -11.31
N LEU A 132 -34.07 11.99 -10.40
CA LEU A 132 -33.92 13.39 -9.99
C LEU A 132 -32.60 13.62 -9.22
N SER A 133 -32.18 12.66 -8.39
CA SER A 133 -30.91 12.68 -7.68
C SER A 133 -29.72 12.52 -8.63
N ARG A 134 -29.83 11.68 -9.66
CA ARG A 134 -28.79 11.55 -10.71
C ARG A 134 -28.70 12.82 -11.56
N GLN A 135 -29.83 13.45 -11.88
CA GLN A 135 -29.84 14.70 -12.63
C GLN A 135 -29.25 15.85 -11.80
N ALA A 136 -29.61 15.95 -10.52
CA ALA A 136 -29.04 16.92 -9.57
C ALA A 136 -27.57 16.65 -9.23
N ARG A 137 -27.12 15.38 -9.19
CA ARG A 137 -25.68 15.04 -9.06
C ARG A 137 -24.90 15.41 -10.31
N ARG A 138 -25.46 15.20 -11.50
CA ARG A 138 -24.80 15.55 -12.77
C ARG A 138 -24.56 17.05 -12.91
N GLU A 139 -25.40 17.86 -12.27
CA GLU A 139 -25.29 19.33 -12.22
C GLU A 139 -24.37 19.83 -11.09
N ARG A 140 -24.05 18.97 -10.10
CA ARG A 140 -23.18 19.29 -8.95
C ARG A 140 -21.84 18.56 -8.94
N THR A 141 -21.60 17.66 -9.89
CA THR A 141 -20.29 17.02 -10.02
C THR A 141 -19.37 18.06 -10.64
N ASP A 142 -18.69 18.76 -9.76
CA ASP A 142 -17.63 19.71 -10.10
C ASP A 142 -16.55 18.92 -10.87
N PRO A 143 -16.03 19.41 -12.01
CA PRO A 143 -14.93 18.75 -12.72
C PRO A 143 -13.73 18.45 -11.81
N THR A 144 -13.58 19.19 -10.71
CA THR A 144 -12.55 19.00 -9.69
C THR A 144 -12.66 17.66 -8.96
N ASP A 145 -13.88 17.16 -8.68
CA ASP A 145 -14.08 15.90 -7.95
C ASP A 145 -13.64 14.69 -8.77
N VAL A 146 -13.85 14.75 -10.10
CA VAL A 146 -13.43 13.71 -11.04
C VAL A 146 -11.92 13.65 -11.12
N GLN A 147 -11.28 14.82 -11.15
CA GLN A 147 -9.82 14.94 -11.19
C GLN A 147 -9.17 14.42 -9.90
N LEU A 148 -9.79 14.69 -8.74
CA LEU A 148 -9.32 14.21 -7.45
C LEU A 148 -9.38 12.67 -7.33
N LEU A 149 -10.38 12.04 -7.93
CA LEU A 149 -10.55 10.58 -7.96
C LEU A 149 -9.48 9.90 -8.84
N GLU A 150 -9.18 10.51 -9.99
CA GLU A 150 -8.16 10.03 -10.92
C GLU A 150 -6.75 10.16 -10.34
N ASP A 151 -6.47 11.31 -9.69
CA ASP A 151 -5.21 11.53 -8.97
C ASP A 151 -5.03 10.54 -7.81
N LEU A 152 -6.11 10.26 -7.06
CA LEU A 152 -6.07 9.31 -5.95
C LEU A 152 -5.77 7.88 -6.41
N GLU A 153 -6.26 7.48 -7.59
CA GLU A 153 -5.93 6.19 -8.19
C GLU A 153 -4.45 6.12 -8.60
N LEU A 154 -3.89 7.21 -9.13
CA LEU A 154 -2.46 7.34 -9.42
C LEU A 154 -1.60 7.23 -8.15
N TYR A 155 -1.97 7.92 -7.06
CA TYR A 155 -1.24 7.86 -5.79
C TYR A 155 -1.29 6.46 -5.16
N ARG A 156 -2.41 5.75 -5.30
CA ARG A 156 -2.55 4.38 -4.78
C ARG A 156 -1.66 3.38 -5.52
N GLN A 157 -1.37 3.64 -6.80
CA GLN A 157 -0.50 2.82 -7.63
C GLN A 157 0.97 3.28 -7.61
N TYR A 158 1.30 4.36 -6.89
CA TYR A 158 2.65 4.91 -6.81
C TYR A 158 3.74 3.88 -6.46
N PRO A 159 3.51 2.89 -5.55
CA PRO A 159 4.51 1.84 -5.29
C PRO A 159 4.80 0.91 -6.48
N LYS A 160 3.95 0.92 -7.52
CA LYS A 160 4.10 0.11 -8.74
C LYS A 160 4.57 0.91 -9.96
N LEU A 161 4.62 2.23 -9.87
CA LEU A 161 5.14 3.08 -10.94
C LEU A 161 6.68 3.11 -10.81
N TRP A 162 7.31 2.32 -11.66
CA TRP A 162 8.76 2.14 -11.73
C TRP A 162 9.49 3.48 -11.83
N ARG A 163 10.60 3.60 -11.07
CA ARG A 163 11.59 4.67 -11.18
C ARG A 163 12.14 4.67 -12.62
N ILE A 164 11.75 5.65 -13.43
CA ILE A 164 12.31 5.87 -14.76
C ILE A 164 13.79 6.24 -14.55
N PRO A 165 14.75 5.43 -15.01
CA PRO A 165 16.11 5.55 -14.50
C PRO A 165 16.85 6.77 -15.04
N ASP A 166 16.56 7.23 -16.26
CA ASP A 166 17.30 8.34 -16.86
C ASP A 166 16.71 8.92 -18.16
N VAL A 167 17.19 10.10 -18.56
CA VAL A 167 16.81 10.76 -19.83
C VAL A 167 17.24 9.98 -21.07
N GLU A 168 18.29 9.15 -20.99
CA GLU A 168 18.73 8.30 -22.10
C GLU A 168 17.76 7.15 -22.39
N PHE A 169 17.12 6.60 -21.36
CA PHE A 169 16.07 5.58 -21.52
C PHE A 169 14.86 6.13 -22.29
N LEU A 170 14.45 7.38 -22.01
CA LEU A 170 13.37 8.03 -22.75
C LEU A 170 13.76 8.28 -24.21
N ARG A 171 15.04 8.56 -24.49
CA ARG A 171 15.55 8.75 -25.85
C ARG A 171 15.51 7.46 -26.64
N GLU A 172 15.99 6.37 -26.03
CA GLU A 172 15.96 5.01 -26.59
C GLU A 172 14.54 4.53 -26.87
N VAL A 173 13.60 4.74 -25.93
CA VAL A 173 12.18 4.41 -26.15
C VAL A 173 11.57 5.29 -27.25
N SER A 174 11.92 6.57 -27.33
CA SER A 174 11.40 7.45 -28.39
C SER A 174 11.88 7.01 -29.77
N ASP A 175 13.14 6.61 -29.88
CA ASP A 175 13.74 6.16 -31.13
C ASP A 175 13.18 4.78 -31.54
N ASN A 176 12.96 3.89 -30.57
CA ASN A 176 12.31 2.60 -30.82
C ASN A 176 10.80 2.75 -31.14
N SER A 177 10.12 3.75 -30.57
CA SER A 177 8.71 4.05 -30.89
C SER A 177 8.53 4.57 -32.32
N LYS A 178 9.51 5.32 -32.84
CA LYS A 178 9.53 5.78 -34.24
C LYS A 178 9.84 4.64 -35.21
N ALA A 179 10.44 3.55 -34.74
CA ALA A 179 10.82 2.40 -35.53
C ALA A 179 9.70 1.34 -35.67
N SER A 180 8.50 1.57 -35.13
CA SER A 180 7.34 0.70 -35.37
C SER A 180 6.54 1.22 -36.57
N PRO A 181 6.72 0.68 -37.80
CA PRO A 181 5.78 0.92 -38.87
C PRO A 181 4.47 0.21 -38.49
N VAL A 182 3.44 1.02 -38.25
CA VAL A 182 2.04 0.60 -38.31
C VAL A 182 1.88 -0.30 -39.53
N SER A 183 1.75 -1.60 -39.28
CA SER A 183 1.47 -2.60 -40.29
C SER A 183 0.03 -2.41 -40.70
N GLU A 184 -0.13 -1.63 -41.75
CA GLU A 184 -1.32 -1.52 -42.56
C GLU A 184 -1.59 -2.92 -43.16
N GLU A 185 -2.63 -3.62 -42.69
CA GLU A 185 -3.30 -4.62 -43.51
C GLU A 185 -4.74 -4.84 -43.00
N ARG A 186 -5.67 -4.28 -43.77
CA ARG A 186 -7.12 -4.50 -43.72
C ARG A 186 -7.48 -5.25 -45.01
N PRO A 187 -8.42 -6.19 -44.95
CA PRO A 187 -9.55 -6.12 -45.88
C PRO A 187 -10.88 -5.81 -45.18
#